data_AF-A0A366K8G8-F1
#
_entry.id   AF-A0A366K8G8-F1
#
_cell.length_a   1.000
_cell.length_b   1.000
_cell.length_c   1.000
_cell.angle_alpha   90.00
_cell.angle_beta   90.00
_cell.angle_gamma   90.00
#
_symmetry.space_group_name_H-M   'P 1'
#
loop_
_entity.id
_entity.type
_entity.pdbx_description
1 polymer ?
#
loop_
_entity_poly.entity_id
_entity_poly.type
_entity_poly.pdbx_seq_one_letter_code
_entity_poly.pdbx_strand_id
1 'polypeptide(L)'
;MTNPFVTRNLLREGIGYVLYVEQPVNDEDGAWSTQVGLLRGREECWSHNVYGYDGLQSLLLSLSLAKRLLESEGGFTVGDSDDLMFPDIPDN
;
A
#
# COMPACT_ATOMS: atom_id res chain seq x y z
N MET A 1 9.84 -11.21 -8.19
CA MET A 1 8.58 -10.67 -7.67
C MET A 1 8.12 -11.60 -6.59
N THR A 2 8.23 -11.15 -5.34
CA THR A 2 7.62 -11.79 -4.18
C THR A 2 6.09 -11.78 -4.40
N ASN A 3 5.39 -12.82 -3.96
CA ASN A 3 3.93 -12.82 -4.07
C ASN A 3 3.37 -11.76 -3.12
N PRO A 4 2.49 -10.85 -3.58
CA PRO A 4 1.93 -9.82 -2.71
C PRO A 4 1.11 -10.48 -1.60
N PHE A 5 1.29 -10.00 -0.37
CA PHE A 5 0.56 -10.46 0.80
C PHE A 5 -0.88 -9.96 0.79
N VAL A 6 -1.07 -8.71 0.36
CA VAL A 6 -2.38 -8.10 0.14
C VAL A 6 -2.38 -7.40 -1.22
N THR A 7 -3.47 -7.55 -1.97
CA THR A 7 -3.76 -6.73 -3.15
C THR A 7 -5.12 -6.09 -3.03
N ARG A 8 -5.27 -4.91 -3.62
CA ARG A 8 -6.54 -4.19 -3.71
C ARG A 8 -6.70 -3.60 -5.10
N ASN A 9 -7.80 -3.96 -5.76
CA ASN A 9 -8.18 -3.36 -7.03
C ASN A 9 -8.82 -2.00 -6.77
N LEU A 10 -8.33 -0.99 -7.48
CA LEU A 10 -8.79 0.39 -7.40
C LEU A 10 -9.23 0.85 -8.80
N LEU A 11 -10.17 1.78 -8.84
CA LEU A 11 -10.59 2.45 -10.07
C LEU A 11 -10.40 3.95 -9.92
N ARG A 12 -9.82 4.60 -10.93
CA ARG A 12 -9.76 6.06 -11.04
C ARG A 12 -10.11 6.46 -12.47
N GLU A 13 -11.18 7.24 -12.62
CA GLU A 13 -11.70 7.67 -13.94
C GLU A 13 -11.97 6.51 -14.91
N GLY A 14 -12.44 5.37 -14.38
CA GLY A 14 -12.67 4.14 -15.16
C GLY A 14 -11.40 3.36 -15.54
N ILE A 15 -10.23 3.80 -15.10
CA ILE A 15 -8.94 3.10 -15.29
C ILE A 15 -8.66 2.23 -14.07
N GLY A 16 -8.28 0.98 -14.31
CA GLY A 16 -7.93 0.01 -13.27
C GLY A 16 -6.50 0.16 -12.75
N TYR A 17 -6.38 0.14 -11.44
CA TYR A 17 -5.11 0.13 -10.71
C TYR A 17 -5.10 -1.02 -9.69
N VAL A 18 -3.90 -1.45 -9.30
CA VAL A 18 -3.71 -2.48 -8.28
C VAL A 18 -2.76 -1.92 -7.23
N LEU A 19 -3.26 -1.66 -6.03
CA LEU A 19 -2.40 -1.49 -4.87
C LEU A 19 -1.94 -2.88 -4.42
N TYR A 20 -0.64 -3.02 -4.18
CA TYR A 20 -0.07 -4.22 -3.59
C TYR A 20 0.72 -3.87 -2.33
N VAL A 21 0.67 -4.79 -1.37
CA VAL A 21 1.47 -4.75 -0.14
C VAL A 21 2.12 -6.12 -0.02
N GLU A 22 3.45 -6.14 0.07
CA GLU A 22 4.20 -7.37 0.24
C GLU A 22 4.19 -7.84 1.70
N GLN A 23 4.61 -9.08 1.93
CA GLN A 23 4.75 -9.59 3.29
C GLN A 23 5.89 -8.83 4.01
N PRO A 24 5.75 -8.49 5.29
CA PRO A 24 6.87 -7.95 6.06
C PRO A 24 8.07 -8.89 6.02
N VAL A 25 9.23 -8.33 5.71
CA VAL A 25 10.51 -9.04 5.68
C VAL A 25 11.45 -8.45 6.71
N ASN A 26 12.16 -9.32 7.42
CA ASN A 26 13.25 -8.93 8.31
C ASN A 26 14.54 -9.07 7.51
N ASP A 27 15.31 -7.99 7.41
CA ASP A 27 16.63 -8.03 6.79
C ASP A 27 17.68 -8.62 7.74
N GLU A 28 18.89 -8.85 7.21
CA GLU A 28 19.99 -9.46 7.97
C GLU A 28 20.45 -8.58 9.15
N ASP A 29 20.17 -7.28 9.10
CA ASP A 29 20.48 -6.30 10.14
C ASP A 29 19.37 -6.19 11.21
N GLY A 30 18.31 -6.98 11.07
CA GLY A 30 17.20 -7.07 12.02
C GLY A 30 16.14 -5.98 11.84
N ALA A 31 16.21 -5.15 10.80
CA ALA A 31 15.17 -4.18 10.49
C ALA A 31 14.00 -4.85 9.74
N TRP A 32 12.78 -4.50 10.14
CA TRP A 32 11.58 -4.95 9.44
C TRP A 32 11.18 -3.95 8.37
N SER A 33 10.85 -4.45 7.19
CA SER A 33 10.34 -3.63 6.10
C SER A 33 9.17 -4.28 5.39
N THR A 34 8.31 -3.44 4.83
CA THR A 34 7.17 -3.86 4.01
C THR A 34 7.12 -3.00 2.77
N GLN A 35 7.15 -3.64 1.59
CA GLN A 35 6.99 -2.95 0.33
C GLN A 35 5.51 -2.69 0.06
N VAL A 36 5.19 -1.48 -0.38
CA VAL A 36 3.85 -1.09 -0.84
C VAL A 36 3.97 -0.30 -2.13
N GLY A 37 3.09 -0.58 -3.09
CA GLY A 37 3.14 0.08 -4.38
C GLY A 37 1.81 0.06 -5.12
N LEU A 38 1.76 0.84 -6.19
CA LEU A 38 0.60 0.98 -7.06
C LEU A 38 0.98 0.66 -8.50
N LEU A 39 0.20 -0.22 -9.12
CA LEU A 39 0.37 -0.61 -10.52
C LEU A 39 -0.80 -0.09 -11.36
N ARG A 40 -0.50 0.32 -12.58
CA ARG A 40 -1.47 0.50 -13.66
C ARG A 40 -1.23 -0.60 -14.71
N GLY A 41 -1.99 -1.69 -14.60
CA GLY A 41 -1.73 -2.89 -15.40
C GLY A 41 -0.38 -3.53 -15.04
N ARG A 42 0.65 -3.34 -15.88
CA ARG A 42 2.02 -3.82 -15.63
C ARG A 42 3.02 -2.71 -15.33
N GLU A 43 2.59 -1.46 -15.42
CA GLU A 43 3.42 -0.29 -15.14
C GLU A 43 3.38 0.03 -13.65
N GLU A 44 4.55 0.19 -13.02
CA GLU A 44 4.66 0.66 -11.64
C GLU A 44 4.50 2.18 -11.62
N CYS A 45 3.43 2.66 -10.98
CA CYS A 45 3.22 4.09 -10.77
C CYS A 45 4.14 4.61 -9.68
N TRP A 46 4.22 3.86 -8.58
CA TRP A 46 5.13 4.09 -7.47
C TRP A 46 5.27 2.85 -6.60
N SER A 47 6.37 2.79 -5.84
CA SER A 47 6.68 1.73 -4.89
C SER A 47 7.58 2.27 -3.78
N HIS A 48 7.30 1.90 -2.55
CA HIS A 48 8.01 2.34 -1.36
C HIS A 48 8.30 1.15 -0.43
N ASN A 49 9.54 1.07 0.05
CA ASN A 49 9.89 0.23 1.19
C ASN A 49 9.72 1.04 2.47
N VAL A 50 8.85 0.58 3.36
CA VAL A 50 8.56 1.23 4.64
C VAL A 50 9.11 0.40 5.77
N TYR A 51 9.89 1.03 6.64
CA TYR A 51 10.59 0.37 7.74
C TYR A 51 9.81 0.53 9.05
N GLY A 52 9.87 -0.51 9.87
CA GLY A 52 9.29 -0.54 11.22
C GLY A 52 10.18 -1.29 12.19
N TYR A 53 9.89 -1.13 13.47
CA TYR A 53 10.53 -1.82 14.57
C TYR A 53 10.25 -3.34 14.54
N ASP A 54 9.02 -3.71 14.17
CA ASP A 54 8.60 -5.08 13.93
C ASP A 54 7.77 -5.19 12.64
N GLY A 55 7.46 -6.43 12.23
CA GLY A 55 6.73 -6.68 10.99
C GLY A 55 5.28 -6.19 11.00
N LEU A 56 4.65 -6.06 12.17
CA LEU A 56 3.31 -5.50 12.27
C LEU A 56 3.37 -3.99 12.09
N GLN A 57 4.34 -3.32 12.72
CA GLN A 57 4.53 -1.89 12.59
C GLN A 57 4.88 -1.51 11.16
N SER A 58 5.80 -2.22 10.49
CA SER A 58 6.14 -1.93 9.09
C SER A 58 4.92 -2.07 8.17
N LEU A 59 4.09 -3.10 8.38
CA LEU A 59 2.87 -3.31 7.62
C LEU A 59 1.85 -2.19 7.81
N LEU A 60 1.58 -1.81 9.06
CA LEU A 60 0.62 -0.74 9.38
C LEU A 60 1.09 0.61 8.82
N LEU A 61 2.38 0.92 8.94
CA LEU A 61 2.96 2.13 8.34
C LEU A 61 2.85 2.12 6.81
N SER A 62 3.08 0.99 6.14
CA SER A 62 2.87 0.84 4.69
C SER A 62 1.42 1.11 4.27
N LEU A 63 0.45 0.57 5.02
CA LEU A 63 -0.98 0.80 4.75
C LEU A 63 -1.38 2.27 4.97
N SER A 64 -0.87 2.90 6.02
CA SER A 64 -1.08 4.34 6.29
C SER A 64 -0.51 5.19 5.16
N LEU A 65 0.73 4.91 4.72
CA LEU A 65 1.36 5.62 3.61
C LEU A 65 0.54 5.48 2.32
N ALA A 66 0.13 4.26 1.97
CA ALA A 66 -0.69 4.02 0.79
C ALA A 66 -2.00 4.80 0.81
N LYS A 67 -2.70 4.79 1.96
CA LYS A 67 -3.93 5.58 2.15
C LYS A 67 -3.68 7.06 1.84
N ARG A 68 -2.68 7.67 2.49
CA ARG A 68 -2.36 9.09 2.31
C ARG A 68 -1.98 9.43 0.87
N LEU A 69 -1.20 8.58 0.21
CA LEU A 69 -0.84 8.78 -1.20
C LEU A 69 -2.08 8.76 -2.11
N LEU A 70 -2.93 7.74 -1.96
CA LEU A 70 -4.17 7.61 -2.74
C LEU A 70 -5.15 8.77 -2.49
N GLU A 71 -5.30 9.21 -1.23
CA GLU A 71 -6.12 10.37 -0.87
C GLU A 71 -5.55 11.67 -1.45
N SER A 72 -4.22 11.85 -1.44
CA SER A 72 -3.56 13.03 -1.99
C SER A 72 -3.67 13.12 -3.51
N GLU A 73 -3.63 11.98 -4.20
CA GLU A 73 -3.82 11.91 -5.64
C GLU A 73 -5.30 12.09 -6.04
N GLY A 74 -6.22 11.63 -5.20
CA GLY A 74 -7.66 11.76 -5.34
C GLY A 74 -8.28 10.90 -6.46
N GLY A 75 -9.60 10.72 -6.37
CA GLY A 75 -10.39 10.10 -7.43
C GLY A 75 -10.30 8.58 -7.54
N PHE A 76 -9.63 7.91 -6.59
CA PHE A 76 -9.66 6.46 -6.48
C PHE A 76 -10.95 5.98 -5.80
N THR A 77 -11.45 4.83 -6.25
CA THR A 77 -12.63 4.17 -5.70
C THR A 77 -12.40 2.66 -5.57
N VAL A 78 -13.10 2.05 -4.61
CA VAL A 78 -13.16 0.60 -4.37
C VAL A 78 -14.62 0.18 -4.44
N GLY A 79 -15.00 -0.65 -5.42
CA GLY A 79 -16.39 -1.10 -5.54
C GLY A 79 -17.40 0.03 -5.60
N ASP A 80 -17.09 1.08 -6.38
CA ASP A 80 -17.87 2.32 -6.52
C ASP A 80 -17.96 3.22 -5.27
N SER A 81 -17.20 2.90 -4.21
CA SER A 81 -17.06 3.71 -2.99
C SER A 81 -15.78 4.54 -3.02
N ASP A 82 -15.83 5.79 -2.57
CA ASP A 82 -14.65 6.64 -2.30
C ASP A 82 -13.98 6.31 -0.96
N ASP A 83 -14.68 5.65 -0.05
CA ASP A 83 -14.06 5.01 1.10
C ASP A 83 -13.17 3.85 0.62
N LEU A 84 -11.86 4.09 0.67
CA LEU A 84 -10.85 3.13 0.26
C LEU A 84 -10.66 1.97 1.26
N MET A 85 -11.35 1.98 2.41
CA MET A 85 -11.36 0.92 3.43
C MET A 85 -9.96 0.60 3.97
N PHE A 86 -9.11 1.63 4.12
CA PHE A 86 -7.82 1.52 4.81
C PHE A 86 -7.99 1.82 6.30
N PRO A 87 -7.24 1.15 7.19
CA PRO A 87 -7.30 1.45 8.62
C PRO A 87 -6.90 2.91 8.89
N ASP A 88 -7.70 3.61 9.69
CA ASP A 88 -7.30 4.89 10.27
C ASP A 88 -6.22 4.64 11.31
N ILE A 89 -4.98 4.98 10.96
CA ILE A 89 -3.87 4.98 11.90
C ILE A 89 -3.69 6.44 12.31
N PRO A 90 -3.96 6.79 13.58
CA PRO A 90 -3.86 8.17 14.04
C PRO A 90 -2.45 8.71 13.85
N ASP A 91 -2.36 9.96 13.39
CA ASP A 91 -1.11 10.71 13.34
C ASP A 91 -0.65 10.94 14.78
N ASN A 92 0.45 10.28 15.18
CA ASN A 92 1.13 10.58 16.44
C ASN A 92 1.78 11.97 16.40
#